data_AF-D5UZI5-F1
#
_entry.id   AF-D5UZI5-F1
#
_cell.length_a   1.000
_cell.length_b   1.000
_cell.length_c   1.000
_cell.angle_alpha   90.00
_cell.angle_beta   90.00
_cell.angle_gamma   90.00
#
_symmetry.space_group_name_H-M   'P 1'
#
loop_
_entity.id
_entity.type
_entity.pdbx_description
1 polymer ?
#
loop_
_entity_poly.entity_id
_entity_poly.type
_entity_poly.pdbx_seq_one_letter_code
_entity_poly.pdbx_strand_id
1 'polypeptide(L)'
;MSNNEILNYLKNAKIEANVLKKICKYFTEDYTAIQTAQNLNLSRQTINNYYKIIRNLLLSKEDEMLYMIKNTHFSNNTLLIKYIKNGPYINYFIECQKKAFIFKNNENTFPNLQKFIDNTIHLPLQNNKKANAAKISFNKKENKFTLLYLTKSDDTIQGFIQNRLKKFRGLNKDSLYLHLKESQFRYNYSQDFLYETLLSLLHLKKSNVAYISTLKQAPSLVL
;
A
#
# COMPACT_ATOMS: atom_id res chain seq x y z
N MET A 1 -12.99 -6.19 8.30
CA MET A 1 -13.66 -7.30 7.59
C MET A 1 -12.58 -8.20 7.03
N SER A 2 -12.71 -9.51 7.23
CA SER A 2 -11.85 -10.50 6.58
C SER A 2 -12.14 -10.56 5.07
N ASN A 3 -11.22 -11.11 4.28
CA ASN A 3 -11.44 -11.28 2.84
C ASN A 3 -12.70 -12.13 2.55
N ASN A 4 -12.99 -13.15 3.37
CA ASN A 4 -14.17 -13.99 3.22
C ASN A 4 -15.48 -13.23 3.49
N GLU A 5 -15.51 -12.35 4.49
CA GLU A 5 -16.66 -11.49 4.76
C GLU A 5 -16.93 -10.52 3.60
N ILE A 6 -15.86 -9.96 3.01
CA ILE A 6 -15.96 -9.09 1.85
C ILE A 6 -16.55 -9.84 0.66
N LEU A 7 -16.04 -11.03 0.35
CA LEU A 7 -16.53 -11.83 -0.77
C LEU A 7 -17.99 -12.25 -0.57
N ASN A 8 -18.37 -12.62 0.66
CA ASN A 8 -19.76 -12.95 0.98
C ASN A 8 -20.67 -11.72 0.83
N TYR A 9 -20.25 -10.56 1.33
CA TYR A 9 -20.97 -9.31 1.14
C TYR A 9 -21.20 -9.01 -0.36
N LEU A 10 -20.15 -9.15 -1.18
CA LEU A 10 -20.23 -8.88 -2.61
C LEU A 10 -21.10 -9.89 -3.36
N LYS A 11 -21.12 -11.17 -2.95
CA LYS A 11 -22.02 -12.19 -3.50
C LYS A 11 -23.49 -11.85 -3.24
N ASN A 12 -23.78 -11.26 -2.08
CA ASN A 12 -25.13 -10.86 -1.69
C ASN A 12 -25.50 -9.46 -2.21
N ALA A 13 -24.51 -8.64 -2.57
CA ALA A 13 -24.74 -7.36 -3.21
C ALA A 13 -25.31 -7.62 -4.62
N LYS A 14 -26.47 -7.04 -4.93
CA LYS A 14 -27.14 -7.13 -6.24
C LYS A 14 -26.42 -6.36 -7.36
N ILE A 15 -25.08 -6.35 -7.34
CA ILE A 15 -24.25 -5.68 -8.35
C ILE A 15 -23.81 -6.70 -9.41
N GLU A 16 -23.96 -6.34 -10.67
CA GLU A 16 -23.48 -7.17 -11.77
C GLU A 16 -21.94 -7.19 -11.80
N ALA A 17 -21.37 -8.36 -12.14
CA ALA A 17 -19.92 -8.53 -12.24
C ALA A 17 -19.26 -7.55 -13.22
N ASN A 18 -19.94 -7.19 -14.32
CA ASN A 18 -19.42 -6.22 -15.28
C ASN A 18 -19.35 -4.80 -14.70
N VAL A 19 -20.35 -4.40 -13.91
CA VAL A 19 -20.34 -3.12 -13.20
C VAL A 19 -19.21 -3.10 -12.18
N LEU A 20 -19.02 -4.17 -11.41
CA LEU A 20 -17.91 -4.26 -10.45
C LEU A 20 -16.53 -4.19 -11.14
N LYS A 21 -16.36 -4.82 -12.31
CA LYS A 21 -15.14 -4.67 -13.13
C LYS A 21 -14.87 -3.22 -13.55
N LYS A 22 -15.92 -2.47 -13.92
CA LYS A 22 -15.79 -1.04 -14.24
C LYS A 22 -15.44 -0.21 -13.01
N ILE A 23 -16.02 -0.52 -11.84
CA ILE A 23 -15.64 0.13 -10.57
C ILE A 23 -14.15 -0.09 -10.28
N CYS A 24 -13.66 -1.33 -10.44
CA CYS A 24 -12.23 -1.63 -10.29
C CYS A 24 -11.39 -0.84 -11.29
N LYS A 25 -11.82 -0.74 -12.56
CA LYS A 25 -11.10 0.02 -13.59
C LYS A 25 -10.98 1.50 -13.23
N TYR A 26 -12.09 2.15 -12.90
CA TYR A 26 -12.07 3.56 -12.46
C TYR A 26 -11.28 3.76 -11.18
N PHE A 27 -11.35 2.81 -10.23
CA PHE A 27 -10.47 2.83 -9.08
C PHE A 27 -9.02 2.84 -9.53
N THR A 28 -8.58 1.90 -10.38
CA THR A 28 -7.17 1.81 -10.82
C THR A 28 -6.68 3.05 -11.55
N GLU A 29 -7.55 3.75 -12.26
CA GLU A 29 -7.26 5.02 -12.95
C GLU A 29 -7.29 6.24 -12.01
N ASP A 30 -7.48 6.02 -10.72
CA ASP A 30 -7.47 7.04 -9.66
C ASP A 30 -8.60 8.09 -9.79
N TYR A 31 -9.76 7.63 -10.28
CA TYR A 31 -11.00 8.41 -10.27
C TYR A 31 -11.53 8.57 -8.84
N THR A 32 -12.12 9.73 -8.56
CA THR A 32 -12.85 9.98 -7.32
C THR A 32 -14.19 9.24 -7.33
N ALA A 33 -14.76 9.00 -6.15
CA ALA A 33 -16.07 8.35 -6.04
C ALA A 33 -17.19 9.12 -6.74
N ILE A 34 -17.06 10.45 -6.86
CA ILE A 34 -18.02 11.30 -7.57
C ILE A 34 -17.94 11.04 -9.07
N GLN A 35 -16.74 11.11 -9.65
CA GLN A 35 -16.56 10.88 -11.10
C GLN A 35 -17.03 9.47 -11.50
N THR A 36 -16.69 8.47 -10.71
CA THR A 36 -17.11 7.08 -10.95
C THR A 36 -18.62 6.89 -10.79
N ALA A 37 -19.24 7.55 -9.80
CA ALA A 37 -20.68 7.52 -9.61
C ALA A 37 -21.43 8.08 -10.83
N GLN A 38 -20.95 9.20 -11.38
CA GLN A 38 -21.48 9.81 -12.60
C GLN A 38 -21.31 8.87 -13.81
N ASN A 39 -20.11 8.31 -14.01
CA ASN A 39 -19.82 7.42 -15.14
C ASN A 39 -20.60 6.10 -15.12
N LEU A 40 -21.11 5.68 -13.96
CA LEU A 40 -21.84 4.41 -13.79
C LEU A 40 -23.30 4.57 -13.43
N ASN A 41 -23.81 5.81 -13.31
CA ASN A 41 -25.16 6.10 -12.81
C ASN A 41 -25.46 5.40 -11.46
N LEU A 42 -24.50 5.45 -10.53
CA LEU A 42 -24.62 4.89 -9.18
C LEU A 42 -24.54 6.01 -8.14
N SER A 43 -25.02 5.75 -6.92
CA SER A 43 -24.84 6.71 -5.84
C SER A 43 -23.36 6.85 -5.45
N ARG A 44 -22.93 8.07 -5.11
CA ARG A 44 -21.59 8.33 -4.55
C ARG A 44 -21.32 7.46 -3.32
N GLN A 45 -22.33 7.22 -2.48
CA GLN A 45 -22.19 6.40 -1.27
C GLN A 45 -21.90 4.93 -1.63
N THR A 46 -22.58 4.41 -2.65
CA THR A 46 -22.33 3.07 -3.20
C THR A 46 -20.88 2.93 -3.67
N ILE A 47 -20.39 3.88 -4.47
CA ILE A 47 -19.00 3.85 -4.94
C ILE A 47 -17.99 3.97 -3.78
N ASN A 48 -18.23 4.88 -2.82
CA ASN A 48 -17.39 5.00 -1.64
C ASN A 48 -17.30 3.68 -0.86
N ASN A 49 -18.41 2.97 -0.71
CA ASN A 49 -18.44 1.66 -0.05
C ASN A 49 -17.56 0.66 -0.82
N TYR A 50 -17.70 0.55 -2.15
CA TYR A 50 -16.86 -0.34 -2.95
C TYR A 50 -15.38 0.05 -2.91
N TYR A 51 -15.05 1.34 -2.97
CA TYR A 51 -13.66 1.80 -2.86
C TYR A 51 -13.05 1.47 -1.49
N LYS A 52 -13.84 1.56 -0.42
CA LYS A 52 -13.41 1.12 0.91
C LYS A 52 -13.16 -0.39 0.94
N ILE A 53 -14.04 -1.19 0.33
CA ILE A 53 -13.86 -2.65 0.21
C ILE A 53 -12.57 -2.97 -0.54
N ILE A 54 -12.37 -2.35 -1.72
CA ILE A 54 -11.18 -2.54 -2.56
C ILE A 54 -9.90 -2.21 -1.79
N ARG A 55 -9.86 -1.08 -1.05
CA ARG A 55 -8.70 -0.71 -0.21
C ARG A 55 -8.37 -1.77 0.84
N ASN A 56 -9.37 -2.37 1.48
CA ASN A 56 -9.15 -3.42 2.47
C ASN A 56 -8.61 -4.70 1.82
N LEU A 57 -9.10 -5.08 0.64
CA LEU A 57 -8.56 -6.23 -0.11
C LEU A 57 -7.09 -6.01 -0.51
N LEU A 58 -6.75 -4.79 -0.96
CA LEU A 58 -5.37 -4.44 -1.29
C LEU A 58 -4.47 -4.48 -0.07
N LEU A 59 -4.94 -3.99 1.08
CA LEU A 59 -4.18 -4.03 2.33
C LEU A 59 -3.75 -5.46 2.68
N SER A 60 -4.70 -6.41 2.65
CA SER A 60 -4.40 -7.83 2.88
C SER A 60 -3.33 -8.35 1.90
N LYS A 61 -3.41 -7.96 0.62
CA LYS A 61 -2.45 -8.40 -0.39
C LYS A 61 -1.06 -7.81 -0.17
N GLU A 62 -0.97 -6.56 0.25
CA GLU A 62 0.31 -5.90 0.53
C GLU A 62 1.04 -6.55 1.70
N ASP A 63 0.32 -6.98 2.74
CA ASP A 63 0.92 -7.68 3.88
C ASP A 63 1.57 -9.01 3.43
N GLU A 64 0.92 -9.76 2.53
CA GLU A 64 1.53 -10.96 1.90
C GLU A 64 2.80 -10.62 1.12
N MET A 65 2.76 -9.56 0.29
CA MET A 65 3.92 -9.17 -0.51
C MET A 65 5.08 -8.69 0.35
N LEU A 66 4.80 -7.94 1.42
CA LEU A 66 5.81 -7.45 2.35
C LEU A 66 6.52 -8.59 3.08
N TYR A 67 5.80 -9.65 3.45
CA TYR A 67 6.39 -10.87 4.01
C TYR A 67 7.39 -11.51 3.05
N MET A 68 7.04 -11.63 1.76
CA MET A 68 7.93 -12.17 0.74
C MET A 68 9.20 -11.33 0.54
N ILE A 69 9.03 -10.00 0.48
CA ILE A 69 10.14 -9.05 0.30
C ILE A 69 11.07 -9.07 1.51
N LYS A 70 10.52 -9.22 2.72
CA LYS A 70 11.33 -9.36 3.94
C LYS A 70 12.29 -10.52 3.88
N ASN A 71 11.84 -11.65 3.35
CA ASN A 71 12.64 -12.86 3.32
C ASN A 71 13.73 -12.85 2.25
N THR A 72 13.61 -12.00 1.22
CA THR A 72 14.41 -12.02 -0.01
C THR A 72 15.32 -10.81 -0.19
N HIS A 73 14.88 -9.60 0.17
CA HIS A 73 15.57 -8.35 -0.22
C HIS A 73 16.15 -7.54 0.94
N PHE A 74 15.66 -7.71 2.17
CA PHE A 74 16.19 -6.96 3.31
C PHE A 74 17.47 -7.54 3.91
N SER A 75 17.88 -8.76 3.55
CA SER A 75 19.05 -9.40 4.16
C SER A 75 20.39 -8.81 3.71
N ASN A 76 20.46 -8.13 2.56
CA ASN A 76 21.73 -7.64 1.98
C ASN A 76 21.70 -6.17 1.51
N ASN A 77 20.56 -5.47 1.59
CA ASN A 77 20.42 -4.11 1.03
C ASN A 77 20.32 -3.04 2.11
N THR A 78 20.92 -1.89 1.86
CA THR A 78 20.81 -0.74 2.75
C THR A 78 19.49 -0.01 2.55
N LEU A 79 18.64 0.01 3.58
CA LEU A 79 17.29 0.53 3.52
C LEU A 79 17.23 1.99 3.95
N LEU A 80 16.20 2.71 3.50
CA LEU A 80 15.90 4.04 4.01
C LEU A 80 14.61 3.96 4.84
N ILE A 81 14.61 4.54 6.03
CA ILE A 81 13.38 4.87 6.75
C ILE A 81 13.08 6.35 6.52
N LYS A 82 11.87 6.63 6.05
CA LYS A 82 11.35 7.96 5.74
C LYS A 82 9.98 8.11 6.38
N TYR A 83 9.39 9.29 6.33
CA TYR A 83 8.07 9.54 6.90
C TYR A 83 7.20 10.44 6.03
N ILE A 84 5.89 10.29 6.19
CA ILE A 84 4.87 11.14 5.57
C ILE A 84 4.10 11.82 6.68
N LYS A 85 4.07 13.14 6.63
CA LYS A 85 3.28 13.97 7.55
C LYS A 85 2.00 14.44 6.85
N ASN A 86 0.86 14.22 7.48
CA ASN A 86 -0.44 14.71 7.05
C ASN A 86 -1.20 15.27 8.26
N GLY A 87 -1.12 16.58 8.47
CA GLY A 87 -1.61 17.22 9.69
C GLY A 87 -0.86 16.70 10.93
N PRO A 88 -1.56 16.20 11.96
CA PRO A 88 -0.94 15.65 13.16
C PRO A 88 -0.40 14.23 12.96
N TYR A 89 -0.73 13.57 11.85
CA TYR A 89 -0.39 12.17 11.63
C TYR A 89 0.96 12.02 10.93
N ILE A 90 1.84 11.22 11.52
CA ILE A 90 3.13 10.83 10.95
C ILE A 90 3.10 9.33 10.70
N ASN A 91 3.40 8.93 9.47
CA ASN A 91 3.47 7.52 9.09
C ASN A 91 4.86 7.26 8.53
N TYR A 92 5.60 6.35 9.18
CA TYR A 92 6.91 5.92 8.70
C TYR A 92 6.77 4.84 7.63
N PHE A 93 7.75 4.78 6.75
CA PHE A 93 7.84 3.76 5.72
C PHE A 93 9.30 3.41 5.44
N ILE A 94 9.52 2.17 5.00
CA ILE A 94 10.81 1.74 4.46
C ILE A 94 10.79 2.04 2.97
N GLU A 95 11.92 2.47 2.41
CA GLU A 95 12.16 2.60 0.98
C GLU A 95 13.32 1.69 0.58
N CYS A 96 13.14 0.87 -0.45
CA CYS A 96 14.13 -0.08 -0.95
C CYS A 96 13.85 -0.36 -2.43
N GLN A 97 14.89 -0.34 -3.26
CA GLN A 97 14.79 -0.58 -4.71
C GLN A 97 13.68 0.24 -5.37
N LYS A 98 13.61 1.55 -5.05
CA LYS A 98 12.60 2.51 -5.54
C LYS A 98 11.13 2.18 -5.25
N LYS A 99 10.83 1.09 -4.55
CA LYS A 99 9.51 0.88 -3.96
C LYS A 99 9.44 1.65 -2.65
N ALA A 100 8.28 1.65 -1.99
CA ALA A 100 8.28 1.66 -0.53
C ALA A 100 7.01 1.17 0.18
N PHE A 101 7.12 1.06 1.50
CA PHE A 101 6.43 0.07 2.32
C PHE A 101 6.07 0.78 3.62
N ILE A 102 4.86 1.34 3.63
CA ILE A 102 4.20 1.93 4.77
C ILE A 102 3.72 0.78 5.65
N PHE A 103 4.24 0.74 6.86
CA PHE A 103 3.88 -0.28 7.85
C PHE A 103 2.90 0.31 8.86
N LYS A 104 2.06 -0.56 9.41
CA LYS A 104 1.33 -0.26 10.65
C LYS A 104 2.26 -0.51 11.83
N ASN A 105 1.98 0.11 12.97
CA ASN A 105 2.60 -0.21 14.26
C ASN A 105 2.15 -1.60 14.75
N ASN A 106 2.37 -2.64 13.95
CA ASN A 106 1.95 -4.01 14.24
C ASN A 106 3.18 -4.92 14.15
N GLU A 107 3.48 -5.60 15.25
CA GLU A 107 4.74 -6.30 15.51
C GLU A 107 5.02 -7.47 14.55
N ASN A 108 4.00 -8.01 13.89
CA ASN A 108 4.09 -9.26 13.14
C ASN A 108 5.04 -9.21 11.94
N THR A 109 5.18 -8.06 11.28
CA THR A 109 5.99 -7.98 10.04
C THR A 109 7.44 -7.65 10.31
N PHE A 110 7.71 -6.66 11.16
CA PHE A 110 9.07 -6.31 11.60
C PHE A 110 9.08 -6.15 13.11
N PRO A 111 9.39 -7.22 13.85
CA PRO A 111 9.45 -7.12 15.30
C PRO A 111 10.54 -6.10 15.67
N ASN A 112 10.27 -5.30 16.69
CA ASN A 112 11.13 -4.20 17.17
C ASN A 112 11.33 -3.02 16.20
N LEU A 113 10.79 -3.01 14.98
CA LEU A 113 10.95 -1.86 14.06
C LEU A 113 10.34 -0.58 14.66
N GLN A 114 9.14 -0.68 15.23
CA GLN A 114 8.47 0.46 15.85
C GLN A 114 9.30 1.03 16.99
N LYS A 115 9.74 0.16 17.92
CA LYS A 115 10.61 0.53 19.05
C LYS A 115 11.93 1.15 18.57
N PHE A 116 12.53 0.60 17.52
CA PHE A 116 13.74 1.15 16.92
C PHE A 116 13.52 2.55 16.33
N ILE A 117 12.40 2.76 15.63
CA ILE A 117 12.03 4.07 15.08
C ILE A 117 11.83 5.07 16.20
N ASP A 118 11.02 4.74 17.19
CA ASP A 118 10.68 5.66 18.29
C ASP A 118 11.92 6.07 19.09
N ASN A 119 12.81 5.11 19.37
CA ASN A 119 14.00 5.35 20.19
C ASN A 119 15.16 5.98 19.41
N THR A 120 15.29 5.72 18.10
CA THR A 120 16.53 6.00 17.36
C THR A 120 16.34 6.95 16.18
N ILE A 121 15.15 7.00 15.58
CA ILE A 121 14.91 7.72 14.32
C ILE A 121 13.96 8.90 14.52
N HIS A 122 12.92 8.77 15.33
CA HIS A 122 11.78 9.68 15.34
C HIS A 122 12.20 11.15 15.56
N LEU A 123 12.76 11.46 16.73
CA LEU A 123 13.20 12.82 17.05
C LEU A 123 14.41 13.26 16.20
N PRO A 124 15.47 12.44 16.03
CA PRO A 124 16.63 12.84 15.25
C PRO A 124 16.28 13.19 13.79
N LEU A 125 15.40 12.44 13.15
CA LEU A 125 15.04 12.67 11.75
C LEU A 125 14.07 13.85 11.59
N GLN A 126 13.13 14.05 12.50
CA GLN A 126 12.17 15.16 12.42
C GLN A 126 12.81 16.53 12.68
N ASN A 127 13.79 16.59 13.57
CA ASN A 127 14.47 17.84 13.91
C ASN A 127 15.60 18.18 12.94
N ASN A 128 15.90 17.30 11.98
CA ASN A 128 16.98 17.50 11.03
C ASN A 128 16.53 18.34 9.83
N LYS A 129 17.17 19.50 9.62
CA LYS A 129 16.87 20.38 8.49
C LYS A 129 17.47 19.90 7.15
N LYS A 130 18.48 19.02 7.19
CA LYS A 130 19.26 18.60 6.01
C LYS A 130 18.91 17.18 5.55
N ALA A 131 18.43 16.32 6.45
CA ALA A 131 18.09 14.94 6.16
C ALA A 131 16.57 14.73 6.13
N ASN A 132 16.10 13.88 5.23
CA ASN A 132 14.70 13.41 5.16
C ASN A 132 14.60 11.88 5.22
N ALA A 133 15.72 11.17 5.33
CA ALA A 133 15.78 9.73 5.48
C ALA A 133 16.81 9.28 6.51
N ALA A 134 16.56 8.13 7.14
CA ALA A 134 17.51 7.40 7.95
C ALA A 134 18.00 6.17 7.18
N LYS A 135 19.30 6.10 6.90
CA LYS A 135 19.93 4.93 6.28
C LYS A 135 20.13 3.87 7.36
N ILE A 136 19.59 2.68 7.15
CA ILE A 136 19.60 1.59 8.14
C ILE A 136 20.08 0.28 7.54
N SER A 137 20.54 -0.62 8.41
CA SER A 137 20.76 -2.04 8.11
C SER A 137 19.85 -2.91 8.96
N PHE A 138 19.50 -4.10 8.46
CA PHE A 138 18.69 -5.08 9.15
C PHE A 138 19.43 -6.42 9.24
N ASN A 139 19.77 -6.85 10.45
CA ASN A 139 20.34 -8.17 10.71
C ASN A 139 19.19 -9.17 10.88
N LYS A 140 19.01 -10.06 9.91
CA LYS A 140 17.94 -11.07 9.90
C LYS A 140 18.09 -12.11 11.02
N LYS A 141 19.32 -12.48 11.40
CA LYS A 141 19.58 -13.50 12.44
C LYS A 141 19.18 -12.99 13.83
N GLU A 142 19.50 -11.73 14.11
CA GLU A 142 19.19 -11.08 15.39
C GLU A 142 17.86 -10.33 15.38
N ASN A 143 17.20 -10.25 14.21
CA ASN A 143 16.04 -9.40 13.96
C ASN A 143 16.24 -7.97 14.50
N LYS A 144 17.41 -7.40 14.21
CA LYS A 144 17.89 -6.14 14.77
C LYS A 144 18.11 -5.11 13.68
N PHE A 145 17.58 -3.91 13.91
CA PHE A 145 17.83 -2.74 13.07
C PHE A 145 18.98 -1.92 13.65
N THR A 146 19.83 -1.39 12.76
CA THR A 146 20.92 -0.49 13.13
C THR A 146 20.86 0.76 12.27
N LEU A 147 20.86 1.93 12.92
CA LEU A 147 20.99 3.21 12.23
C LEU A 147 22.44 3.38 11.76
N LEU A 148 22.63 3.66 10.48
CA LEU A 148 23.94 3.96 9.92
C LEU A 148 24.20 5.47 9.96
N TYR A 149 23.32 6.26 9.34
CA TYR A 149 23.38 7.72 9.35
C TYR A 149 22.06 8.32 8.83
N LEU A 150 21.85 9.61 9.12
CA LEU A 150 20.78 10.39 8.51
C LEU A 150 21.27 10.97 7.19
N THR A 151 20.43 10.96 6.15
CA THR A 151 20.81 11.41 4.81
C THR A 151 19.66 12.13 4.11
N LYS A 152 20.01 12.91 3.08
CA LYS A 152 19.04 13.42 2.11
C LYS A 152 18.81 12.34 1.04
N SER A 153 17.56 12.19 0.65
CA SER A 153 17.09 11.36 -0.46
C SER A 153 16.04 12.12 -1.24
N ASP A 154 15.68 11.65 -2.43
CA ASP A 154 14.58 12.26 -3.19
C ASP A 154 13.24 12.17 -2.44
N ASP A 155 12.27 13.00 -2.80
CA ASP A 155 10.94 13.04 -2.17
C ASP A 155 9.86 12.50 -3.12
N THR A 156 10.21 11.62 -4.07
CA THR A 156 9.31 11.16 -5.15
C THR A 156 8.02 10.51 -4.62
N ILE A 157 8.15 9.52 -3.73
CA ILE A 157 7.01 8.87 -3.08
C ILE A 157 6.18 9.84 -2.22
N GLN A 158 6.84 10.79 -1.55
CA GLN A 158 6.15 11.77 -0.70
C GLN A 158 5.32 12.72 -1.57
N GLY A 159 5.89 13.25 -2.65
CA GLY A 159 5.19 14.08 -3.62
C GLY A 159 4.01 13.34 -4.29
N PHE A 160 4.23 12.08 -4.68
CA PHE A 160 3.17 11.22 -5.23
C PHE A 160 1.99 11.09 -4.25
N ILE A 161 2.26 10.71 -3.00
CA ILE A 161 1.22 10.51 -1.98
C ILE A 161 0.51 11.81 -1.65
N GLN A 162 1.24 12.91 -1.45
CA GLN A 162 0.64 14.22 -1.14
C GLN A 162 -0.29 14.69 -2.26
N ASN A 163 0.10 14.54 -3.52
CA ASN A 163 -0.74 14.91 -4.66
C ASN A 163 -2.02 14.08 -4.72
N ARG A 164 -1.97 12.79 -4.39
CA ARG A 164 -3.17 11.96 -4.27
C ARG A 164 -4.06 12.36 -3.10
N LEU A 165 -3.47 12.58 -1.93
CA LEU A 165 -4.22 12.92 -0.72
C LEU A 165 -5.00 14.24 -0.84
N LYS A 166 -4.54 15.20 -1.65
CA LYS A 166 -5.27 16.45 -1.97
C LYS A 166 -6.68 16.21 -2.54
N LYS A 167 -6.93 15.05 -3.16
CA LYS A 167 -8.26 14.67 -3.70
C LYS A 167 -9.28 14.36 -2.61
N PHE A 168 -8.85 14.12 -1.37
CA PHE A 168 -9.69 13.63 -0.28
C PHE A 168 -9.69 14.62 0.89
N ARG A 169 -10.86 15.14 1.25
CA ARG A 169 -11.04 16.08 2.39
C ARG A 169 -11.50 15.33 3.64
N GLY A 170 -11.06 15.76 4.82
CA GLY A 170 -11.58 15.28 6.10
C GLY A 170 -11.21 13.83 6.45
N LEU A 171 -10.04 13.35 6.01
CA LEU A 171 -9.58 12.00 6.33
C LEU A 171 -9.29 11.87 7.84
N ASN A 172 -10.03 10.99 8.52
CA ASN A 172 -9.66 10.53 9.86
C ASN A 172 -8.44 9.58 9.80
N LYS A 173 -7.88 9.21 10.96
CA LYS A 173 -6.68 8.37 11.05
C LYS A 173 -6.79 7.04 10.28
N ASP A 174 -7.90 6.32 10.44
CA ASP A 174 -8.08 5.01 9.81
C ASP A 174 -8.27 5.11 8.30
N SER A 175 -9.05 6.11 7.86
CA SER A 175 -9.23 6.40 6.44
C SER A 175 -7.90 6.82 5.81
N LEU A 176 -7.16 7.71 6.47
CA LEU A 176 -5.83 8.14 6.02
C LEU A 176 -4.91 6.94 5.80
N TYR A 177 -4.85 6.01 6.76
CA TYR A 177 -4.02 4.82 6.63
C TYR A 177 -4.40 3.97 5.41
N LEU A 178 -5.69 3.74 5.16
CA LEU A 178 -6.14 3.03 3.96
C LEU A 178 -5.75 3.74 2.65
N HIS A 179 -5.82 5.07 2.61
CA HIS A 179 -5.38 5.84 1.45
C HIS A 179 -3.86 5.82 1.26
N LEU A 180 -3.09 5.82 2.35
CA LEU A 180 -1.64 5.67 2.30
C LEU A 180 -1.25 4.31 1.72
N LYS A 181 -1.88 3.23 2.19
CA LYS A 181 -1.65 1.86 1.69
C LYS A 181 -2.05 1.70 0.23
N GLU A 182 -3.19 2.25 -0.16
CA GLU A 182 -3.53 2.31 -1.59
C GLU A 182 -2.50 3.08 -2.42
N SER A 183 -2.01 4.22 -1.91
CA SER A 183 -0.99 5.02 -2.61
C SER A 183 0.33 4.28 -2.71
N GLN A 184 0.72 3.56 -1.66
CA GLN A 184 1.87 2.67 -1.64
C GLN A 184 1.78 1.65 -2.79
N PHE A 185 0.64 0.96 -2.92
CA PHE A 185 0.44 -0.02 -3.97
C PHE A 185 0.62 0.60 -5.37
N ARG A 186 -0.02 1.74 -5.62
CA ARG A 186 0.04 2.45 -6.92
C ARG A 186 1.43 2.96 -7.26
N TYR A 187 2.20 3.35 -6.25
CA TYR A 187 3.58 3.78 -6.43
C TYR A 187 4.48 2.59 -6.78
N ASN A 188 4.25 1.44 -6.15
CA ASN A 188 5.09 0.25 -6.31
C ASN A 188 4.79 -0.57 -7.56
N TYR A 189 3.58 -0.48 -8.11
CA TYR A 189 3.09 -1.37 -9.16
C TYR A 189 2.34 -0.60 -10.26
N SER A 190 2.39 -1.15 -11.48
CA SER A 190 1.67 -0.56 -12.61
C SER A 190 0.15 -0.61 -12.41
N GLN A 191 -0.56 0.28 -13.12
CA GLN A 191 -2.01 0.31 -13.13
C GLN A 191 -2.62 -1.04 -13.55
N ASP A 192 -2.04 -1.70 -14.56
CA ASP A 192 -2.52 -2.99 -15.05
C ASP A 192 -2.32 -4.10 -14.02
N PHE A 193 -1.17 -4.10 -13.32
CA PHE A 193 -0.94 -5.04 -12.23
C PHE A 193 -1.94 -4.85 -11.09
N LEU A 194 -2.23 -3.59 -10.73
CA LEU A 194 -3.27 -3.27 -9.75
C LEU A 194 -4.64 -3.78 -10.22
N TYR A 195 -5.01 -3.56 -11.47
CA TYR A 195 -6.31 -3.98 -12.01
C TYR A 195 -6.44 -5.51 -11.99
N GLU A 196 -5.44 -6.22 -12.49
CA GLU A 196 -5.40 -7.68 -12.50
C GLU A 196 -5.40 -8.28 -11.08
N THR A 197 -4.74 -7.62 -10.14
CA THR A 197 -4.77 -7.99 -8.72
C THR A 197 -6.19 -7.87 -8.17
N LEU A 198 -6.89 -6.76 -8.42
CA LEU A 198 -8.27 -6.59 -7.98
C LEU A 198 -9.23 -7.62 -8.60
N LEU A 199 -9.10 -7.90 -9.90
CA LEU A 199 -9.90 -8.92 -10.56
C LEU A 199 -9.67 -10.31 -9.93
N SER A 200 -8.42 -10.62 -9.58
CA SER A 200 -8.08 -11.86 -8.89
C SER A 200 -8.69 -11.92 -7.50
N LEU A 201 -8.52 -10.87 -6.69
CA LEU A 201 -9.02 -10.82 -5.30
C LEU A 201 -10.56 -10.88 -5.22
N LEU A 202 -11.24 -10.42 -6.26
CA LEU A 202 -12.71 -10.42 -6.35
C LEU A 202 -13.28 -11.62 -7.12
N HIS A 203 -12.45 -12.56 -7.55
CA HIS A 203 -12.84 -13.72 -8.38
C HIS A 203 -13.60 -13.31 -9.66
N LEU A 204 -13.19 -12.21 -10.28
CA LEU A 204 -13.80 -11.66 -11.51
C LEU A 204 -13.08 -12.10 -12.79
N LYS A 205 -11.95 -12.81 -12.67
CA LYS A 205 -11.28 -13.42 -13.82
C LYS A 205 -12.17 -14.53 -14.39
N LYS A 206 -12.27 -14.60 -15.72
CA LYS A 206 -12.83 -15.80 -16.36
C LYS A 206 -11.91 -16.96 -15.98
N SER A 207 -12.49 -18.11 -15.65
CA SER A 207 -11.78 -19.36 -15.35
C SER A 207 -11.05 -19.86 -16.60
N ASN A 208 -9.95 -19.23 -16.99
CA ASN A 208 -9.02 -19.81 -17.93
C ASN A 208 -8.01 -20.61 -17.09
N VAL A 209 -8.14 -21.93 -17.18
CA VAL A 209 -7.29 -22.97 -16.55
C VAL A 209 -5.78 -22.73 -16.78
N ALA A 210 -5.40 -21.84 -17.70
CA ALA A 210 -4.01 -21.43 -17.97
C ALA A 210 -3.39 -20.46 -16.94
N TYR A 211 -4.15 -19.67 -16.18
CA TYR A 211 -3.60 -18.57 -15.35
C TYR A 211 -2.87 -19.04 -14.07
N ILE A 212 -3.14 -20.26 -13.61
CA ILE A 212 -2.48 -20.85 -12.43
C ILE A 212 -0.98 -21.07 -12.70
N SER A 213 -0.57 -21.22 -13.96
CA SER A 213 0.85 -21.34 -14.34
C SER A 213 1.62 -20.02 -14.23
N THR A 214 0.96 -18.88 -14.43
CA THR A 214 1.59 -17.54 -14.40
C THR A 214 1.75 -16.97 -12.98
N LEU A 215 1.00 -17.45 -11.97
CA LEU A 215 1.26 -17.05 -10.57
C LEU A 215 2.44 -17.81 -9.93
N LYS A 216 2.87 -18.93 -10.52
CA LYS A 216 4.17 -19.55 -10.20
C LYS A 216 5.36 -18.78 -10.77
N GLN A 217 5.09 -17.81 -11.65
CA GLN A 217 6.03 -16.79 -12.06
C GLN A 217 5.55 -15.45 -11.48
N ALA A 218 5.80 -15.24 -10.19
CA ALA A 218 5.98 -13.87 -9.72
C ALA A 218 6.89 -13.18 -10.75
N PRO A 219 6.56 -11.96 -11.23
CA PRO A 219 7.39 -11.30 -12.23
C PRO A 219 8.81 -11.37 -11.71
N SER A 220 9.66 -12.01 -12.51
CA SER A 220 11.09 -12.03 -12.30
C SER A 220 11.49 -10.64 -11.82
N LEU A 221 12.10 -10.61 -10.66
CA LEU A 221 12.83 -9.49 -10.10
C LEU A 221 13.78 -8.94 -11.17
N VAL A 222 13.27 -8.06 -12.01
CA VAL A 222 14.02 -7.31 -13.01
C VAL A 222 13.47 -5.90 -12.97
N LEU A 223 14.00 -5.16 -11.99
CA LEU A 223 14.51 -3.78 -12.01
C LEU A 223 14.54 -3.23 -10.58
#